data_AF-A0A9W9AYW4-F1
#
_entry.id   AF-A0A9W9AYW4-F1
#
_cell.length_a   1.000
_cell.length_b   1.000
_cell.length_c   1.000
_cell.angle_alpha   90.00
_cell.angle_beta   90.00
_cell.angle_gamma   90.00
#
_symmetry.space_group_name_H-M   'P 1'
#
loop_
_entity.id
_entity.type
_entity.pdbx_description
1 polymer ?
#
loop_
_entity_poly.entity_id
_entity_poly.type
_entity_poly.pdbx_seq_one_letter_code
_entity_poly.pdbx_strand_id
1 'polypeptide(L)' 'VLKPMWPFMVAGAITVYYVAKIQDMAVRSPEYAKDPKNPYATQISNSSAH' A
#
# COMPACT_ATOMS: atom_id res chain seq x y z
N VAL A 1 23.25 2.62 -20.96
CA VAL A 1 21.77 2.59 -20.83
C VAL A 1 21.30 3.00 -19.44
N LEU A 2 21.80 2.43 -18.35
CA LEU A 2 21.40 2.79 -16.97
C LEU A 2 21.71 4.24 -16.54
N LYS A 3 22.82 4.82 -17.04
CA LYS A 3 23.34 6.13 -16.58
C LYS A 3 22.43 7.35 -16.86
N PRO A 4 21.61 7.40 -17.93
CA PRO A 4 20.54 8.40 -18.05
C PRO A 4 19.19 7.96 -17.45
N MET A 5 18.99 6.67 -17.15
CA MET A 5 17.69 6.15 -16.69
C MET A 5 17.43 6.31 -15.19
N TRP A 6 18.47 6.54 -14.39
CA TRP A 6 18.34 6.64 -12.93
C TRP A 6 17.31 7.66 -12.43
N PRO A 7 17.05 8.83 -13.07
CA PRO A 7 16.03 9.75 -12.59
C PRO A 7 14.62 9.15 -12.69
N PHE A 8 14.36 8.37 -13.75
CA PHE A 8 13.08 7.66 -13.92
C PHE A 8 12.93 6.51 -12.92
N MET A 9 14.03 5.81 -12.60
CA MET A 9 13.99 4.79 -11.55
C MET A 9 13.76 5.40 -10.17
N VAL A 10 14.38 6.55 -9.86
CA VAL A 10 14.13 7.28 -8.62
C VAL A 10 12.68 7.75 -8.55
N ALA A 11 12.17 8.36 -9.61
CA ALA A 11 10.76 8.77 -9.67
C ALA A 11 9.82 7.58 -9.49
N GLY A 12 10.06 6.47 -10.18
CA GLY A 12 9.28 5.24 -10.05
C GLY A 12 9.31 4.67 -8.64
N ALA A 13 10.49 4.63 -7.99
CA ALA A 13 10.62 4.18 -6.61
C ALA A 13 9.83 5.08 -5.64
N ILE A 14 9.88 6.40 -5.83
CA ILE A 14 9.10 7.36 -5.04
C ILE A 14 7.60 7.11 -5.23
N THR A 15 7.14 6.96 -6.47
CA THR A 15 5.72 6.68 -6.77
C THR A 15 5.26 5.38 -6.12
N VAL A 16 6.01 4.29 -6.28
CA VAL A 16 5.67 3.00 -5.69
C VAL A 16 5.59 3.10 -4.16
N TYR A 17 6.52 3.80 -3.52
CA TYR A 17 6.51 4.00 -2.08
C TYR A 17 5.22 4.69 -1.60
N TYR A 18 4.83 5.79 -2.25
CA TYR A 18 3.61 6.50 -1.87
C TYR A 18 2.34 5.72 -2.18
N VAL A 19 2.28 5.04 -3.34
CA VAL A 19 1.14 4.20 -3.69
C VAL A 19 0.97 3.08 -2.67
N ALA A 20 2.06 2.43 -2.24
CA ALA A 20 2.01 1.40 -1.21
C ALA A 20 1.42 1.95 0.10
N LYS A 21 1.83 3.14 0.53
CA LYS A 21 1.27 3.78 1.74
C LYS A 21 -0.21 4.11 1.61
N ILE A 22 -0.63 4.63 0.46
CA ILE A 22 -2.04 4.94 0.20
C ILE A 22 -2.87 3.65 0.18
N GLN A 23 -2.35 2.58 -0.42
CA GLN A 23 -3.02 1.27 -0.45
C GLN A 23 -3.18 0.70 0.96
N ASP A 24 -2.14 0.74 1.80
CA ASP A 24 -2.21 0.30 3.20
C ASP A 24 -3.30 1.05 3.99
N MET A 25 -3.47 2.34 3.74
CA MET A 25 -4.53 3.14 4.35
C MET A 25 -5.90 2.80 3.78
N ALA A 26 -6.01 2.61 2.47
CA ALA A 26 -7.26 2.31 1.77
C ALA A 26 -7.85 0.97 2.22
N VAL A 27 -7.02 -0.07 2.34
CA VAL A 27 -7.48 -1.40 2.81
C VAL A 27 -7.90 -1.41 4.28
N ARG A 28 -7.49 -0.40 5.07
CA ARG A 28 -7.88 -0.23 6.47
C ARG A 28 -9.01 0.76 6.68
N SER A 29 -9.50 1.40 5.61
CA SER A 29 -10.58 2.36 5.72
C SER A 29 -11.88 1.67 6.13
N PRO A 30 -12.82 2.38 6.77
CA PRO A 30 -14.06 1.77 7.26
C PRO A 30 -14.90 1.07 6.17
N GLU A 31 -14.79 1.56 4.93
CA GLU A 31 -15.50 1.02 3.77
C GLU A 31 -14.96 -0.35 3.34
N TYR A 32 -13.64 -0.55 3.37
CA TYR A 32 -12.98 -1.78 2.86
C TYR A 32 -12.44 -2.70 3.96
N ALA A 33 -12.36 -2.25 5.21
CA ALA A 33 -11.81 -3.01 6.33
C ALA A 33 -12.59 -4.31 6.62
N LYS A 34 -13.88 -4.35 6.29
CA LYS A 34 -14.77 -5.50 6.50
C LYS A 34 -15.16 -6.20 5.20
N ASP A 35 -14.60 -5.78 4.06
CA ASP A 35 -14.90 -6.41 2.78
C ASP A 35 -14.31 -7.84 2.77
N PRO A 36 -15.10 -8.89 2.50
CA PRO A 36 -14.61 -10.26 2.41
C PRO A 36 -13.54 -10.49 1.32
N LYS A 37 -13.43 -9.56 0.35
CA LYS A 37 -12.38 -9.58 -0.69
C LYS A 37 -11.08 -8.94 -0.24
N ASN A 38 -11.07 -8.25 0.90
CA ASN A 38 -9.87 -7.64 1.44
C ASN A 38 -9.00 -8.73 2.09
N PRO A 39 -7.85 -9.11 1.50
CA PRO A 39 -6.99 -10.16 2.06
C PRO A 39 -6.37 -9.77 3.40
N TYR A 40 -6.39 -8.49 3.75
CA TYR A 40 -5.86 -7.97 5.00
C TYR A 40 -6.90 -7.90 6.12
N ALA A 41 -8.18 -8.21 5.87
CA ALA A 41 -9.24 -8.11 6.88
C ALA A 41 -8.93 -8.90 8.16
N THR A 42 -8.33 -10.09 8.02
CA THR A 42 -7.90 -10.94 9.16
C THR A 42 -6.72 -10.37 9.93
N GLN A 43 -5.77 -9.73 9.25
CA GLN A 43 -4.64 -9.05 9.91
C GLN A 43 -5.11 -7.77 10.61
N ILE A 44 -6.02 -7.02 9.99
CA ILE A 44 -6.60 -5.80 10.54
C ILE A 44 -7.37 -6.14 11.82
N SER A 45 -8.26 -7.14 11.81
CA SER A 45 -9.01 -7.55 13.00
C SER A 45 -8.12 -7.96 14.18
N ASN A 46 -7.02 -8.67 13.92
CA ASN A 46 -6.06 -9.07 14.94
C ASN A 46 -5.24 -7.88 15.48
N SER A 47 -4.89 -6.92 14.62
CA SER A 47 -4.14 -5.72 15.01
C SER A 47 -4.99 -4.66 15.72
N SER A 48 -6.30 -4.63 15.49
CA SER A 48 -7.25 -3.73 16.17
C SER A 48 -7.73 -4.25 17.54
N ALA A 49 -7.34 -5.47 17.92
CA ALA A 49 -7.69 -6.09 19.19
C ALA A 49 -6.68 -5.80 20.33
N HIS A 50 -5.73 -4.88 20.11
CA HIS A 50 -4.75 -4.40 21.09
C HIS A 50 -5.09 -3.01 21.60
#